data_AF-A0A5C6DWI8-F1
#
_entry.id   AF-A0A5C6DWI8-F1
#
_cell.length_a   1.000
_cell.length_b   1.000
_cell.length_c   1.000
_cell.angle_alpha   90.00
_cell.angle_beta   90.00
_cell.angle_gamma   90.00
#
_symmetry.space_group_name_H-M   'P 1'
#
loop_
_entity.id
_entity.type
_entity.pdbx_description
1 polymer ?
#
loop_
_entity_poly.entity_id
_entity_poly.type
_entity_poly.pdbx_seq_one_letter_code
_entity_poly.pdbx_strand_id
1 'polypeptide(L)'
;MKSLHVYLYGPNRGPIPTSFEEAASRLELHPRLHFEPDGSFVWSLDAQEQVFGMLYDAQRQLQYVDLQGTCRLETWQQLVAAVVGGSVEKCMVMVIPTRELQDLPSFQQATWGC
;
A
#
# COMPACT_ATOMS: atom_id res chain seq x y z
N MET A 1 -13.26 -5.35 9.30
CA MET A 1 -12.14 -4.40 9.30
C MET A 1 -10.96 -5.03 10.02
N LYS A 2 -9.74 -4.71 9.60
CA LYS A 2 -8.52 -5.27 10.18
C LYS A 2 -7.47 -4.17 10.29
N SER A 3 -6.68 -4.22 11.35
CA SER A 3 -5.53 -3.33 11.51
C SER A 3 -4.29 -3.97 10.89
N LEU A 4 -3.46 -3.14 10.25
CA LEU A 4 -2.25 -3.54 9.57
C LEU A 4 -1.13 -2.51 9.80
N HIS A 5 0.10 -3.00 9.77
CA HIS A 5 1.31 -2.20 9.59
C HIS A 5 2.26 -3.05 8.74
N VAL A 6 2.50 -2.62 7.51
CA VAL A 6 3.20 -3.43 6.51
C VAL A 6 4.04 -2.57 5.57
N TYR A 7 5.09 -3.17 5.02
CA TYR A 7 5.75 -2.62 3.84
C TYR A 7 5.30 -3.37 2.60
N LEU A 8 4.82 -2.64 1.60
CA LEU A 8 4.46 -3.16 0.29
C LEU A 8 5.66 -3.01 -0.66
N TYR A 9 6.06 -4.11 -1.28
CA TYR A 9 7.14 -4.18 -2.26
C TYR A 9 6.62 -4.67 -3.62
N GLY A 10 7.43 -4.44 -4.65
CA GLY A 10 7.27 -5.10 -5.94
C GLY A 10 7.67 -6.59 -5.90
N PRO A 11 7.73 -7.23 -7.09
CA PRO A 11 8.10 -8.63 -7.22
C PRO A 11 9.44 -8.96 -6.56
N ASN A 12 9.52 -10.11 -5.87
CA ASN A 12 10.73 -10.60 -5.21
C ASN A 12 11.36 -9.60 -4.21
N ARG A 13 10.53 -8.76 -3.55
CA ARG A 13 10.99 -7.67 -2.66
C ARG A 13 11.83 -6.61 -3.39
N GLY A 14 11.68 -6.51 -4.71
CA GLY A 14 12.26 -5.46 -5.53
C GLY A 14 11.39 -4.21 -5.58
N PRO A 15 11.78 -3.22 -6.40
CA PRO A 15 10.99 -2.01 -6.60
C PRO A 15 9.63 -2.33 -7.23
N ILE A 16 8.63 -1.54 -6.86
CA ILE A 16 7.33 -1.52 -7.53
C ILE A 16 7.55 -0.92 -8.93
N PRO A 17 7.01 -1.52 -10.01
CA PRO A 17 7.27 -1.10 -11.39
C PRO A 17 6.49 0.18 -11.76
N THR A 18 6.69 1.24 -10.99
CA THR A 18 6.10 2.58 -11.17
C THR A 18 7.03 3.65 -10.58
N SER A 19 6.90 4.89 -11.02
CA SER A 19 7.59 6.02 -10.39
C SER A 19 6.80 6.59 -9.20
N PHE A 20 7.45 7.47 -8.43
CA PHE A 20 6.79 8.25 -7.39
C PHE A 20 5.64 9.08 -7.96
N GLU A 21 5.89 9.81 -9.05
CA GLU A 21 4.95 10.74 -9.67
C GLU A 21 3.72 10.02 -10.22
N GLU A 22 3.92 8.84 -10.80
CA GLU A 22 2.84 8.00 -11.30
C GLU A 22 1.96 7.46 -10.15
N ALA A 23 2.57 7.01 -9.05
CA ALA A 23 1.86 6.54 -7.87
C ALA A 23 1.10 7.69 -7.19
N ALA A 24 1.75 8.84 -7.00
CA ALA A 24 1.13 10.05 -6.46
C ALA A 24 -0.07 10.49 -7.30
N SER A 25 0.08 10.55 -8.63
CA SER A 25 -1.00 10.91 -9.55
C SER A 25 -2.22 9.99 -9.42
N ARG A 26 -2.01 8.69 -9.18
CA ARG A 26 -3.12 7.74 -8.95
C ARG A 26 -3.74 7.90 -7.57
N LEU A 27 -2.93 8.09 -6.53
CA LEU A 27 -3.42 8.29 -5.17
C LEU A 27 -4.28 9.56 -5.06
N GLU A 28 -3.87 10.65 -5.70
CA GLU A 28 -4.60 11.93 -5.74
C GLU A 28 -5.97 11.84 -6.42
N LEU A 29 -6.22 10.81 -7.23
CA LEU A 29 -7.55 10.57 -7.84
C LEU A 29 -8.56 9.99 -6.85
N HIS A 30 -8.11 9.44 -5.72
CA HIS A 30 -9.00 8.82 -4.74
C HIS A 30 -9.67 9.89 -3.87
N PRO A 31 -11.02 9.96 -3.85
CA PRO A 31 -11.70 10.91 -2.99
C PRO A 31 -11.40 10.59 -1.52
N ARG A 32 -11.22 11.64 -0.71
CA ARG A 32 -10.87 11.57 0.72
C ARG A 32 -9.47 11.02 1.02
N LEU A 33 -8.64 10.88 -0.01
CA LEU A 33 -7.21 10.69 0.15
C LEU A 33 -6.54 12.07 0.16
N HIS A 34 -5.76 12.35 1.19
CA HIS A 34 -4.90 13.52 1.28
C HIS A 34 -3.46 13.07 1.05
N PHE A 35 -2.82 13.58 0.00
CA PHE A 35 -1.44 13.28 -0.38
C PHE A 35 -0.59 14.54 -0.20
N GLU A 36 0.60 14.39 0.36
CA GLU A 36 1.57 15.46 0.56
C GLU A 36 2.78 15.30 -0.38
N PRO A 37 3.44 16.40 -0.78
CA PRO A 37 4.59 16.35 -1.70
C PRO A 37 5.79 15.54 -1.21
N ASP A 38 5.86 15.23 0.09
CA ASP A 38 6.91 14.41 0.69
C ASP A 38 6.69 12.90 0.53
N GLY A 39 5.56 12.49 -0.06
CA GLY A 39 5.19 11.09 -0.24
C GLY A 39 4.31 10.52 0.86
N SER A 40 4.03 11.31 1.90
CA SER A 40 3.07 10.91 2.93
C SER A 40 1.64 11.06 2.42
N PHE A 41 0.76 10.16 2.85
CA PHE A 41 -0.65 10.27 2.57
C PHE A 41 -1.52 9.65 3.66
N VAL A 42 -2.75 10.12 3.75
CA VAL A 42 -3.79 9.53 4.59
C VAL A 42 -5.05 9.34 3.76
N TRP A 43 -5.60 8.13 3.82
CA TRP A 43 -6.90 7.84 3.25
C TRP A 43 -7.90 7.55 4.35
N SER A 44 -8.85 8.47 4.56
CA SER A 44 -9.89 8.36 5.58
C SER A 44 -11.25 8.23 4.91
N LEU A 45 -11.73 7.00 4.74
CA LEU A 45 -13.04 6.76 4.09
C LEU A 45 -14.19 7.06 5.05
N ASP A 46 -14.06 6.70 6.32
CA ASP A 46 -15.01 7.00 7.39
C ASP A 46 -14.31 7.02 8.76
N ALA A 47 -15.08 7.00 9.86
CA ALA A 47 -14.55 7.04 11.22
C ALA A 47 -13.83 5.74 11.64
N GLN A 48 -13.98 4.65 10.90
CA GLN A 48 -13.41 3.33 11.22
C GLN A 48 -12.38 2.86 10.19
N GLU A 49 -12.37 3.45 8.98
CA GLU A 49 -11.40 3.19 7.94
C GLU A 49 -10.45 4.35 7.69
N GLN A 50 -9.21 4.15 8.13
CA GLN A 50 -8.12 5.10 8.00
C GLN A 50 -6.81 4.36 7.75
N VAL A 51 -6.13 4.70 6.66
CA VAL A 51 -4.81 4.17 6.31
C VAL A 51 -3.86 5.32 6.07
N PHE A 52 -2.73 5.31 6.76
CA PHE A 52 -1.59 6.16 6.52
C PHE A 52 -0.61 5.43 5.60
N GLY A 53 0.06 6.16 4.74
CA GLY A 53 1.13 5.62 3.94
C GLY A 53 2.25 6.60 3.68
N MET A 54 3.41 6.05 3.34
CA MET A 54 4.60 6.79 2.96
C MET A 54 5.27 6.11 1.77
N LEU A 55 5.38 6.83 0.66
CA LEU A 55 6.10 6.38 -0.53
C LEU A 55 7.61 6.54 -0.33
N TYR A 56 8.38 5.48 -0.60
CA TYR A 56 9.84 5.54 -0.62
C TYR A 56 10.36 5.25 -2.02
N ASP A 57 10.95 6.25 -2.67
CA ASP A 57 11.54 6.12 -3.99
C ASP A 57 13.07 6.19 -3.95
N ALA A 58 13.69 5.62 -4.98
CA ALA A 58 15.10 5.79 -5.28
C ALA A 58 15.30 5.53 -6.77
N GLN A 59 16.23 6.25 -7.41
CA GLN A 59 16.57 6.06 -8.82
C GLN A 59 15.34 6.14 -9.76
N ARG A 60 14.38 7.04 -9.44
CA ARG A 60 13.12 7.24 -10.18
C ARG A 60 12.18 6.03 -10.17
N GLN A 61 12.34 5.13 -9.21
CA GLN A 61 11.48 3.97 -9.01
C GLN A 61 11.01 3.90 -7.57
N LEU A 62 9.74 3.58 -7.40
CA LEU A 62 9.16 3.35 -6.08
C LEU A 62 9.75 2.05 -5.50
N GLN A 63 10.50 2.15 -4.42
CA GLN A 63 11.19 1.02 -3.80
C GLN A 63 10.22 0.19 -2.96
N TYR A 64 9.46 0.87 -2.12
CA TYR A 64 8.41 0.28 -1.30
C TYR A 64 7.49 1.37 -0.77
N VAL A 65 6.38 0.94 -0.17
CA VAL A 65 5.45 1.83 0.55
C VAL A 65 5.27 1.31 1.96
N ASP A 66 5.43 2.18 2.93
CA ASP A 66 5.00 1.90 4.31
C ASP A 66 3.51 2.18 4.42
N LEU A 67 2.75 1.24 4.97
CA LEU A 67 1.30 1.32 5.12
C LEU A 67 0.90 0.92 6.53
N GLN A 68 0.15 1.77 7.21
CA GLN A 68 -0.34 1.51 8.56
C GLN A 68 -1.77 2.01 8.73
N GLY A 69 -2.64 1.22 9.35
CA GLY A 69 -3.99 1.69 9.66
C GLY A 69 -5.00 0.59 9.91
N THR A 70 -6.28 0.91 9.70
CA THR A 70 -7.40 -0.01 9.79
C THR A 70 -8.27 0.13 8.55
N CYS A 71 -8.57 -0.97 7.87
CA CYS A 71 -9.41 -0.94 6.68
C CYS A 71 -10.13 -2.28 6.39
N ARG A 72 -11.07 -2.26 5.46
CA ARG A 72 -11.65 -3.44 4.83
C ARG A 72 -10.79 -3.92 3.66
N LEU A 73 -11.01 -5.15 3.22
CA LEU A 73 -10.30 -5.75 2.09
C LEU A 73 -10.45 -4.91 0.82
N GLU A 74 -11.65 -4.38 0.57
CA GLU A 74 -11.97 -3.53 -0.59
C GLU A 74 -11.07 -2.28 -0.62
N THR A 75 -10.98 -1.57 0.50
CA THR A 75 -10.13 -0.38 0.69
C THR A 75 -8.65 -0.73 0.51
N TRP A 76 -8.20 -1.83 1.09
CA TRP A 76 -6.83 -2.34 0.91
C TRP A 76 -6.52 -2.61 -0.57
N GLN A 77 -7.40 -3.32 -1.27
CA GLN A 77 -7.23 -3.64 -2.69
C GLN A 77 -7.18 -2.39 -3.56
N GLN A 78 -8.06 -1.40 -3.30
CA GLN A 78 -8.03 -0.13 -4.01
C GLN A 78 -6.72 0.63 -3.75
N LEU A 79 -6.24 0.64 -2.51
CA LEU A 79 -5.01 1.33 -2.16
C LEU A 79 -3.79 0.69 -2.83
N VAL A 80 -3.69 -0.64 -2.78
CA VAL A 80 -2.59 -1.37 -3.44
C VAL A 80 -2.63 -1.15 -4.95
N ALA A 81 -3.82 -1.18 -5.57
CA ALA A 81 -3.97 -0.87 -6.99
C ALA A 81 -3.56 0.57 -7.32
N ALA A 82 -3.91 1.54 -6.49
CA ALA A 82 -3.52 2.95 -6.67
C ALA A 82 -2.00 3.13 -6.58
N VAL A 83 -1.36 2.50 -5.61
CA VAL A 83 0.10 2.54 -5.46
C VAL A 83 0.78 1.88 -6.67
N VAL A 84 0.40 0.65 -7.00
CA VAL A 84 1.14 -0.19 -7.97
C VAL A 84 0.82 0.18 -9.43
N GLY A 85 -0.40 0.58 -9.75
CA GLY A 85 -0.83 0.96 -11.11
C GLY A 85 -0.84 -0.17 -12.14
N GLY A 86 -0.54 -1.41 -11.75
CA GLY A 86 -0.37 -2.56 -12.65
C GLY A 86 -0.64 -3.90 -11.96
N SER A 87 0.12 -4.92 -12.35
CA SER A 87 0.04 -6.28 -11.80
C SER A 87 0.41 -6.29 -10.31
N VAL A 88 -0.59 -6.50 -9.44
CA VAL A 88 -0.45 -6.51 -7.97
C VAL A 88 -0.18 -7.92 -7.42
N GLU A 89 -0.54 -8.95 -8.17
CA GLU A 89 -0.46 -10.35 -7.75
C GLU A 89 0.97 -10.86 -7.50
N LYS A 90 1.97 -10.12 -7.97
CA LYS A 90 3.39 -10.40 -7.73
C LYS A 90 3.98 -9.55 -6.60
N CYS A 91 3.21 -8.64 -6.01
CA CYS A 91 3.68 -7.82 -4.91
C CYS A 91 3.94 -8.67 -3.66
N MET A 92 4.90 -8.19 -2.85
CA MET A 92 5.26 -8.81 -1.58
C MET A 92 4.89 -7.87 -0.44
N VAL A 93 4.50 -8.42 0.69
CA VAL A 93 4.12 -7.69 1.89
C VAL A 93 5.00 -8.14 3.05
N MET A 94 5.67 -7.20 3.70
CA MET A 94 6.41 -7.44 4.94
C MET A 94 5.56 -6.97 6.11
N VAL A 95 5.18 -7.86 7.03
CA VAL A 95 4.38 -7.52 8.21
C VAL A 95 5.27 -6.95 9.30
N ILE A 96 4.87 -5.83 9.91
CA ILE A 96 5.60 -5.15 11.00
C ILE A 96 4.85 -5.35 12.33
N PRO A 97 5.54 -5.62 13.45
CA PRO A 97 7.00 -5.69 13.63
C PRO A 97 7.61 -7.07 13.40
N THR A 98 6.83 -8.10 13.07
CA THR A 98 7.30 -9.50 12.97
C THR A 98 8.32 -9.71 11.86
N ARG A 99 8.36 -8.82 10.85
CA ARG A 99 9.19 -8.90 9.65
C ARG A 99 8.99 -10.22 8.89
N GLU A 100 7.76 -10.71 8.90
CA GLU A 100 7.37 -11.85 8.09
C GLU A 100 7.06 -11.36 6.68
N LEU A 101 7.76 -11.92 5.68
CA LEU A 101 7.55 -11.63 4.28
C LEU A 101 6.57 -12.64 3.67
N GLN A 102 5.52 -12.14 3.03
CA GLN A 102 4.47 -12.93 2.40
C GLN A 102 4.20 -12.39 0.98
N ASP A 103 3.65 -13.23 0.10
CA ASP A 103 3.02 -12.71 -1.12
C ASP A 103 1.71 -11.99 -0.78
N LEU A 104 1.31 -11.03 -1.61
CA LEU A 104 0.11 -10.22 -1.38
C LEU A 104 -1.17 -11.07 -1.22
N PRO A 105 -1.45 -12.10 -2.04
CA PRO A 105 -2.60 -12.99 -1.84
C PRO A 105 -2.62 -13.70 -0.48
N SER A 106 -1.50 -14.29 -0.06
CA SER A 106 -1.38 -14.97 1.23
C SER A 106 -1.64 -14.01 2.40
N PHE A 107 -1.09 -12.80 2.34
CA PHE A 107 -1.34 -11.75 3.33
C PHE A 107 -2.83 -11.37 3.40
N GLN A 108 -3.48 -11.19 2.24
CA GLN A 108 -4.91 -10.85 2.18
C GLN A 108 -5.77 -11.96 2.79
N GLN A 109 -5.49 -13.21 2.48
CA GLN A 109 -6.21 -14.36 3.03
C GLN A 109 -6.02 -14.47 4.54
N ALA A 110 -4.80 -14.31 5.06
CA ALA A 110 -4.52 -14.37 6.49
C ALA A 110 -5.20 -13.22 7.27
N THR A 111 -5.32 -12.05 6.65
CA THR A 111 -5.85 -10.85 7.30
C THR A 111 -7.38 -10.79 7.24
N TRP A 112 -7.99 -11.03 6.07
CA TRP A 112 -9.44 -10.85 5.84
C TRP A 112 -10.20 -12.14 5.48
N GLY A 113 -9.54 -13.28 5.32
CA GLY A 113 -10.17 -14.53 4.87
C GLY A 113 -11.00 -15.31 5.91
N CYS A 114 -11.38 -14.68 7.02
CA CYS A 114 -12.19 -15.27 8.10
C CYS A 114 -13.56 -14.62 8.20
#